data_AF-A9XYC6-F1
#
_entry.id   AF-A9XYC6-F1
#
_cell.length_a   1.000
_cell.length_b   1.000
_cell.length_c   1.000
_cell.angle_alpha   90.00
_cell.angle_beta   90.00
_cell.angle_gamma   90.00
#
_symmetry.space_group_name_H-M   'P 1'
#
loop_
_entity.id
_entity.type
_entity.pdbx_description
1 polymer ?
#
loop_
_entity_poly.entity_id
_entity_poly.type
_entity_poly.pdbx_seq_one_letter_code
_entity_poly.pdbx_strand_id
1 'polypeptide(L)'
;EICEELEKTARCLIKEDGLKAGLAFPTGCSLNHCAAHYTPNAGDPTVLQYDDVCKIDFGTHINGRIIDCAFTLTFNSKYDKLLEAVKEATNTGIKEAGIDVRLCDIGEAIQEVMESYEVDLDGKTYQVKAIRNLNGHSISPYRIHAGKTVPIVKGGEAITMEENEFYAIETFGSTGKGY
;
A
#
# COMPACT_ATOMS: atom_id res chain seq x y z
N GLU A 1 -18.76 8.74 6.43
CA GLU A 1 -18.89 9.38 5.11
C GLU A 1 -17.98 8.78 4.03
N ILE A 2 -16.67 9.09 4.00
CA ILE A 2 -15.77 8.65 2.90
C ILE A 2 -15.79 7.12 2.70
N CYS A 3 -15.49 6.34 3.74
CA CYS A 3 -15.47 4.88 3.65
C CYS A 3 -16.85 4.32 3.31
N GLU A 4 -17.93 4.85 3.89
CA GLU A 4 -19.29 4.37 3.62
C GLU A 4 -19.69 4.56 2.15
N GLU A 5 -19.39 5.71 1.55
CA GLU A 5 -19.73 5.95 0.13
C GLU A 5 -18.84 5.11 -0.80
N LEU A 6 -17.55 4.96 -0.49
CA LEU A 6 -16.65 4.08 -1.23
C LEU A 6 -17.15 2.63 -1.19
N GLU A 7 -17.43 2.10 0.01
CA GLU A 7 -17.86 0.72 0.17
C GLU A 7 -19.25 0.46 -0.44
N LYS A 8 -20.17 1.42 -0.32
CA LYS A 8 -21.48 1.34 -0.99
C LYS A 8 -21.33 1.23 -2.50
N THR A 9 -20.43 2.04 -3.08
CA THR A 9 -20.13 1.98 -4.53
C THR A 9 -19.46 0.66 -4.88
N ALA A 10 -18.48 0.23 -4.11
CA ALA A 10 -17.76 -1.02 -4.34
C ALA A 10 -18.67 -2.25 -4.27
N ARG A 11 -19.57 -2.33 -3.27
CA ARG A 11 -20.59 -3.40 -3.15
C ARG A 11 -21.51 -3.45 -4.37
N CYS A 12 -21.91 -2.28 -4.88
CA CYS A 12 -22.76 -2.19 -6.07
C CYS A 12 -22.03 -2.70 -7.33
N LEU A 13 -20.80 -2.22 -7.56
CA LEU A 13 -20.03 -2.57 -8.75
C LEU A 13 -19.57 -4.03 -8.77
N ILE A 14 -19.19 -4.58 -7.60
CA ILE A 14 -18.76 -5.99 -7.47
C ILE A 14 -19.95 -6.96 -7.51
N LYS A 15 -21.19 -6.46 -7.40
CA LYS A 15 -22.41 -7.26 -7.24
C LYS A 15 -22.30 -8.22 -6.06
N GLU A 16 -22.18 -7.66 -4.86
CA GLU A 16 -22.02 -8.43 -3.62
C GLU A 16 -23.01 -9.61 -3.52
N ASP A 17 -22.47 -10.83 -3.32
CA ASP A 17 -23.21 -12.10 -3.20
C ASP A 17 -22.52 -12.99 -2.15
N GLY A 18 -22.72 -12.66 -0.87
CA GLY A 18 -22.13 -13.40 0.25
C GLY A 18 -20.62 -13.55 0.08
N LEU A 19 -20.12 -14.80 0.10
CA LEU A 19 -18.70 -15.09 -0.10
C LEU A 19 -18.29 -15.22 -1.58
N LYS A 20 -19.23 -15.22 -2.54
CA LYS A 20 -18.90 -15.35 -3.96
C LYS A 20 -18.39 -14.04 -4.56
N ALA A 21 -18.85 -12.90 -4.07
CA ALA A 21 -18.44 -11.58 -4.53
C ALA A 21 -18.61 -10.56 -3.40
N GLY A 22 -17.63 -9.70 -3.17
CA GLY A 22 -17.70 -8.73 -2.07
C GLY A 22 -16.44 -7.92 -1.87
N LEU A 23 -16.39 -7.22 -0.74
CA LEU A 23 -15.21 -6.50 -0.28
C LEU A 23 -14.26 -7.47 0.41
N ALA A 24 -12.98 -7.45 0.05
CA ALA A 24 -11.98 -8.39 0.57
C ALA A 24 -11.49 -8.02 1.97
N PHE A 25 -11.40 -6.72 2.24
CA PHE A 25 -10.99 -6.14 3.51
C PHE A 25 -11.57 -4.72 3.66
N PRO A 26 -11.58 -4.15 4.88
CA PRO A 26 -12.14 -2.81 5.13
C PRO A 26 -11.44 -1.71 4.33
N THR A 27 -12.13 -0.59 4.10
CA THR A 27 -11.52 0.59 3.46
C THR A 27 -10.56 1.26 4.43
N GLY A 28 -9.26 1.09 4.22
CA GLY A 28 -8.21 1.87 4.85
C GLY A 28 -8.26 3.32 4.38
N CYS A 29 -8.17 4.25 5.32
CA CYS A 29 -8.09 5.69 5.09
C CYS A 29 -7.09 6.34 6.06
N SER A 30 -5.96 5.67 6.29
CA SER A 30 -4.95 6.10 7.26
C SER A 30 -4.43 7.50 6.97
N LEU A 31 -4.40 8.36 7.98
CA LEU A 31 -4.02 9.76 7.83
C LEU A 31 -2.61 10.03 8.35
N ASN A 32 -1.87 10.86 7.62
CA ASN A 32 -0.60 11.44 8.02
C ASN A 32 0.42 10.37 8.44
N HIS A 33 0.88 10.41 9.68
CA HIS A 33 1.88 9.51 10.24
C HIS A 33 1.39 8.05 10.40
N CYS A 34 0.08 7.81 10.38
CA CYS A 34 -0.46 6.45 10.36
C CYS A 34 -0.36 5.92 8.92
N ALA A 35 0.41 4.87 8.69
CA ALA A 35 0.68 4.37 7.33
C ALA A 35 -0.44 3.48 6.77
N ALA A 36 -0.97 2.56 7.58
CA ALA A 36 -1.94 1.54 7.16
C ALA A 36 -2.91 1.17 8.30
N HIS A 37 -3.91 0.35 7.99
CA HIS A 37 -4.84 -0.30 8.94
C HIS A 37 -5.72 0.62 9.81
N TYR A 38 -5.89 1.89 9.47
CA TYR A 38 -6.90 2.73 10.08
C TYR A 38 -8.13 2.83 9.18
N THR A 39 -9.29 2.54 9.76
CA THR A 39 -10.61 2.84 9.23
C THR A 39 -11.47 3.31 10.41
N PRO A 40 -12.37 4.30 10.23
CA PRO A 40 -13.14 4.85 11.35
C PRO A 40 -14.10 3.80 11.93
N ASN A 41 -14.15 3.74 13.26
CA ASN A 41 -15.23 3.04 13.96
C ASN A 41 -16.45 3.95 14.11
N ALA A 42 -17.59 3.37 14.54
CA ALA A 42 -18.79 4.15 14.84
C ALA A 42 -18.48 5.27 15.85
N GLY A 43 -18.87 6.50 15.49
CA GLY A 43 -18.66 7.68 16.32
C GLY A 43 -17.28 8.35 16.19
N ASP A 44 -16.41 7.88 15.28
CA ASP A 44 -15.17 8.58 14.95
C ASP A 44 -15.49 9.95 14.31
N PRO A 45 -15.13 11.08 14.95
CA PRO A 45 -15.46 12.41 14.46
C PRO A 45 -14.40 12.97 13.51
N THR A 46 -13.41 12.17 13.10
CA THR A 46 -12.29 12.62 12.27
C THR A 46 -12.78 13.16 10.94
N VAL A 47 -12.34 14.37 10.60
CA VAL A 47 -12.63 15.03 9.32
C VAL A 47 -11.33 15.17 8.55
N LEU A 48 -11.34 14.74 7.28
CA LEU A 48 -10.22 14.89 6.37
C LEU A 48 -9.92 16.39 6.13
N GLN A 49 -8.68 16.80 6.33
CA GLN A 49 -8.21 18.18 6.20
C GLN A 49 -7.45 18.43 4.89
N TYR A 50 -7.26 19.70 4.55
CA TYR A 50 -6.53 20.11 3.34
C TYR A 50 -5.07 19.62 3.31
N ASP A 51 -4.39 19.63 4.46
CA ASP A 51 -2.99 19.23 4.58
C ASP A 51 -2.80 17.74 4.91
N ASP A 52 -3.87 16.95 4.93
CA ASP A 52 -3.78 15.53 5.21
C ASP A 52 -3.18 14.73 4.05
N VAL A 53 -2.38 13.72 4.41
CA VAL A 53 -1.93 12.66 3.51
C VAL A 53 -2.71 11.40 3.83
N CYS A 54 -3.76 11.14 3.04
CA CYS A 54 -4.68 10.02 3.25
C CYS A 54 -4.34 8.86 2.32
N LYS A 55 -4.11 7.67 2.87
CA LYS A 55 -3.89 6.45 2.07
C LYS A 55 -5.22 5.74 1.94
N ILE A 56 -5.77 5.69 0.74
CA ILE A 56 -6.99 4.95 0.41
C ILE A 56 -6.57 3.57 -0.06
N ASP A 57 -6.94 2.56 0.72
CA ASP A 57 -6.55 1.17 0.50
C ASP A 57 -7.78 0.29 0.71
N PHE A 58 -8.23 -0.39 -0.34
CA PHE A 58 -9.45 -1.19 -0.27
C PHE A 58 -9.38 -2.37 -1.22
N GLY A 59 -10.04 -3.46 -0.83
CA GLY A 59 -10.00 -4.70 -1.58
C GLY A 59 -11.37 -5.15 -2.07
N THR A 60 -11.38 -5.82 -3.22
CA THR A 60 -12.55 -6.52 -3.74
C THR A 60 -12.20 -7.96 -4.06
N HIS A 61 -13.18 -8.85 -4.12
CA HIS A 61 -12.94 -10.21 -4.58
C HIS A 61 -14.10 -10.81 -5.37
N ILE A 62 -13.78 -11.77 -6.22
CA ILE A 62 -14.72 -12.72 -6.83
C ILE A 62 -14.22 -14.15 -6.56
N ASN A 63 -15.03 -14.98 -5.94
CA ASN A 63 -14.71 -16.35 -5.52
C ASN A 63 -13.37 -16.44 -4.78
N GLY A 64 -13.13 -15.49 -3.87
CA GLY A 64 -11.90 -15.38 -3.08
C GLY A 64 -10.67 -14.90 -3.84
N ARG A 65 -10.75 -14.60 -5.14
CA ARG A 65 -9.66 -13.95 -5.90
C ARG A 65 -9.66 -12.47 -5.55
N ILE A 66 -8.76 -12.09 -4.66
CA ILE A 66 -8.67 -10.76 -4.07
C ILE A 66 -7.88 -9.84 -4.99
N ILE A 67 -8.37 -8.62 -5.19
CA ILE A 67 -7.57 -7.48 -5.61
C ILE A 67 -7.28 -6.64 -4.38
N ASP A 68 -6.00 -6.41 -4.15
CA ASP A 68 -5.46 -5.51 -3.15
C ASP A 68 -4.74 -4.38 -3.89
N CYS A 69 -5.20 -3.15 -3.69
CA CYS A 69 -4.70 -1.99 -4.40
C CYS A 69 -5.00 -0.71 -3.63
N ALA A 70 -3.99 0.15 -3.54
CA ALA A 70 -4.05 1.39 -2.79
C ALA A 70 -3.52 2.58 -3.59
N PHE A 71 -3.90 3.77 -3.15
CA PHE A 71 -3.31 5.03 -3.62
C PHE A 71 -3.32 6.07 -2.49
N THR A 72 -2.53 7.13 -2.66
CA THR A 72 -2.50 8.25 -1.71
C THR A 72 -3.27 9.45 -2.27
N LEU A 73 -4.15 10.01 -1.45
CA LEU A 73 -4.90 11.24 -1.70
C LEU A 73 -4.28 12.40 -0.90
N THR A 74 -3.97 13.48 -1.61
CA THR A 74 -3.55 14.77 -1.05
C THR A 74 -4.29 15.90 -1.76
N PHE A 75 -4.48 17.02 -1.07
CA PHE A 75 -4.99 18.26 -1.67
C PHE A 75 -3.91 19.34 -1.80
N ASN A 76 -2.91 19.32 -0.93
CA ASN A 76 -1.77 20.21 -0.98
C ASN A 76 -0.63 19.60 -1.82
N SER A 77 -0.20 20.32 -2.85
CA SER A 77 0.87 19.91 -3.76
C SER A 77 2.25 19.82 -3.12
N LYS A 78 2.42 20.31 -1.87
CA LYS A 78 3.68 20.16 -1.13
C LYS A 78 4.11 18.69 -0.99
N TYR A 79 3.17 17.74 -1.07
CA TYR A 79 3.45 16.31 -0.96
C TYR A 79 3.73 15.63 -2.31
N ASP A 80 3.64 16.31 -3.45
CA ASP A 80 3.68 15.68 -4.78
C ASP A 80 4.96 14.84 -4.99
N LYS A 81 6.12 15.37 -4.59
CA LYS A 81 7.39 14.63 -4.68
C LYS A 81 7.45 13.40 -3.76
N LEU A 82 6.77 13.45 -2.61
CA LEU A 82 6.68 12.28 -1.73
C LEU A 82 5.81 11.18 -2.37
N LEU A 83 4.69 11.58 -3.00
CA LEU A 83 3.83 10.66 -3.75
C LEU A 83 4.57 10.08 -4.97
N GLU A 84 5.34 10.91 -5.67
CA GLU A 84 6.18 10.49 -6.80
C GLU A 84 7.21 9.43 -6.38
N ALA A 85 7.95 9.69 -5.30
CA ALA A 85 8.95 8.75 -4.76
C ALA A 85 8.36 7.37 -4.46
N VAL A 86 7.23 7.34 -3.73
CA VAL A 86 6.56 6.08 -3.36
C VAL A 86 5.97 5.40 -4.59
N LYS A 87 5.41 6.15 -5.53
CA LYS A 87 4.86 5.59 -6.77
C LYS A 87 5.95 4.98 -7.64
N GLU A 88 7.09 5.63 -7.80
CA GLU A 88 8.20 5.07 -8.57
C GLU A 88 8.82 3.85 -7.87
N ALA A 89 8.96 3.88 -6.55
CA ALA A 89 9.42 2.74 -5.77
C ALA A 89 8.47 1.53 -5.92
N THR A 90 7.14 1.73 -5.84
CA THR A 90 6.15 0.67 -6.10
C THR A 90 6.26 0.14 -7.53
N ASN A 91 6.36 1.01 -8.54
CA ASN A 91 6.52 0.58 -9.93
C ASN A 91 7.83 -0.16 -10.18
N THR A 92 8.89 0.20 -9.46
CA THR A 92 10.16 -0.53 -9.46
C THR A 92 9.96 -1.92 -8.89
N GLY A 93 9.30 -2.06 -7.74
CA GLY A 93 8.93 -3.35 -7.18
C GLY A 93 8.13 -4.23 -8.15
N ILE A 94 7.15 -3.64 -8.85
CA ILE A 94 6.35 -4.33 -9.87
C ILE A 94 7.21 -4.78 -11.05
N LYS A 95 8.12 -3.92 -11.51
CA LYS A 95 9.01 -4.18 -12.65
C LYS A 95 10.03 -5.28 -12.34
N GLU A 96 10.57 -5.28 -11.13
CA GLU A 96 11.58 -6.25 -10.68
C GLU A 96 10.94 -7.58 -10.25
N ALA A 97 9.64 -7.62 -9.97
CA ALA A 97 8.94 -8.86 -9.65
C ALA A 97 8.86 -9.82 -10.85
N GLY A 98 9.06 -11.11 -10.59
CA GLY A 98 8.99 -12.14 -11.61
C GLY A 98 9.28 -13.53 -11.06
N ILE A 99 8.95 -14.57 -11.83
CA ILE A 99 9.26 -15.96 -11.49
C ILE A 99 10.76 -16.10 -11.27
N ASP A 100 11.15 -16.85 -10.25
CA ASP A 100 12.53 -17.08 -9.80
C ASP A 100 13.26 -15.86 -9.22
N VAL A 101 12.61 -14.69 -9.15
CA VAL A 101 13.19 -13.49 -8.52
C VAL A 101 13.17 -13.64 -7.01
N ARG A 102 14.29 -13.32 -6.35
CA ARG A 102 14.42 -13.31 -4.90
C ARG A 102 13.71 -12.08 -4.32
N LEU A 103 12.89 -12.29 -3.30
CA LEU A 103 12.13 -11.23 -2.62
C LEU A 103 13.06 -10.14 -2.04
N CYS A 104 14.23 -10.52 -1.53
CA CYS A 104 15.22 -9.56 -1.04
C CYS A 104 15.75 -8.60 -2.10
N ASP A 105 15.86 -9.04 -3.37
CA ASP A 105 16.37 -8.21 -4.46
C ASP A 105 15.35 -7.15 -4.85
N ILE A 106 14.06 -7.52 -4.83
CA ILE A 106 12.95 -6.58 -5.02
C ILE A 106 12.98 -5.50 -3.91
N GLY A 107 13.18 -5.91 -2.66
CA GLY A 107 13.26 -4.97 -1.54
C GLY A 107 14.46 -4.03 -1.60
N GLU A 108 15.61 -4.51 -2.11
CA GLU A 108 16.78 -3.67 -2.35
C GLU A 108 16.53 -2.64 -3.46
N ALA A 109 15.95 -3.05 -4.59
CA ALA A 109 15.63 -2.16 -5.70
C ALA A 109 14.59 -1.10 -5.32
N ILE A 110 13.55 -1.49 -4.58
CA ILE A 110 12.55 -0.57 -4.03
C ILE A 110 13.23 0.47 -3.14
N GLN A 111 14.11 0.04 -2.24
CA GLN A 111 14.79 0.95 -1.32
C GLN A 111 15.71 1.92 -2.05
N GLU A 112 16.48 1.44 -3.03
CA GLU A 112 17.37 2.28 -3.83
C GLU A 112 16.60 3.44 -4.48
N VAL A 113 15.49 3.13 -5.14
CA VAL A 113 14.65 4.14 -5.79
C VAL A 113 13.95 5.04 -4.77
N MET A 114 13.39 4.48 -3.70
CA MET A 114 12.72 5.30 -2.67
C MET A 114 13.68 6.30 -2.03
N GLU A 115 14.89 5.85 -1.65
CA GLU A 115 15.89 6.64 -0.94
C GLU A 115 16.70 7.56 -1.86
N SER A 116 16.53 7.49 -3.19
CA SER A 116 17.10 8.47 -4.12
C SER A 116 16.35 9.81 -4.14
N TYR A 117 15.16 9.86 -3.51
CA TYR A 117 14.32 11.05 -3.45
C TYR A 117 14.58 11.90 -2.20
N GLU A 118 14.61 13.22 -2.41
CA GLU A 118 14.55 14.24 -1.37
C GLU A 118 13.30 15.11 -1.54
N VAL A 119 12.65 15.43 -0.43
CA VAL A 119 11.45 16.28 -0.38
C VAL A 119 11.65 17.43 0.59
N ASP A 120 11.19 18.62 0.23
CA ASP A 120 11.09 19.75 1.15
C ASP A 120 9.65 19.89 1.62
N LEU A 121 9.43 19.81 2.93
CA LEU A 121 8.14 20.01 3.55
C LEU A 121 8.29 21.07 4.63
N ASP A 122 7.58 22.19 4.44
CA ASP A 122 7.50 23.29 5.40
C ASP A 122 8.90 23.83 5.80
N GLY A 123 9.81 23.94 4.82
CA GLY A 123 11.16 24.49 4.99
C GLY A 123 12.17 23.50 5.59
N LYS A 124 11.83 22.21 5.62
CA LYS A 124 12.72 21.14 6.06
C LYS A 124 12.84 20.07 4.99
N THR A 125 14.08 19.76 4.63
CA THR A 125 14.40 18.68 3.68
C THR A 125 14.46 17.33 4.38
N TYR A 126 13.92 16.31 3.71
CA TYR A 126 13.93 14.92 4.12
C TYR A 126 14.36 14.05 2.95
N GLN A 127 15.28 13.12 3.20
CA GLN A 127 15.38 11.93 2.36
C GLN A 127 14.17 11.03 2.66
N VAL A 128 13.47 10.56 1.63
CA VAL A 128 12.33 9.65 1.81
C VAL A 128 12.85 8.30 2.29
N LYS A 129 12.24 7.74 3.33
CA LYS A 129 12.64 6.45 3.91
C LYS A 129 11.55 5.41 3.73
N ALA A 130 11.92 4.22 3.30
CA ALA A 130 11.02 3.07 3.33
C ALA A 130 10.64 2.71 4.79
N ILE A 131 9.37 2.39 5.04
CA ILE A 131 8.91 1.90 6.34
C ILE A 131 9.30 0.43 6.49
N ARG A 132 10.46 0.17 7.12
CA ARG A 132 11.16 -1.13 7.04
C ARG A 132 10.44 -2.35 7.62
N ASN A 133 9.39 -2.15 8.41
CA ASN A 133 8.54 -3.19 9.02
C ASN A 133 7.17 -3.31 8.32
N LEU A 134 6.94 -2.61 7.21
CA LEU A 134 5.82 -2.85 6.30
C LEU A 134 6.34 -3.49 5.02
N ASN A 135 5.53 -4.32 4.40
CA ASN A 135 5.92 -5.22 3.32
C ASN A 135 4.73 -5.46 2.41
N GLY A 136 4.97 -5.74 1.13
CA GLY A 136 3.97 -6.42 0.31
C GLY A 136 3.85 -7.90 0.69
N HIS A 137 2.97 -8.62 0.02
CA HIS A 137 2.68 -10.00 0.38
C HIS A 137 2.10 -10.84 -0.76
N SER A 138 2.31 -12.15 -0.66
CA SER A 138 1.56 -13.13 -1.46
C SER A 138 0.10 -13.16 -1.04
N ILE A 139 -0.78 -13.45 -2.00
CA ILE A 139 -2.24 -13.56 -1.86
C ILE A 139 -2.68 -14.94 -2.35
N SER A 140 -3.68 -15.52 -1.69
CA SER A 140 -4.31 -16.78 -2.07
C SER A 140 -5.84 -16.66 -1.99
N PRO A 141 -6.61 -17.61 -2.55
CA PRO A 141 -8.07 -17.59 -2.45
C PRO A 141 -8.54 -17.39 -1.01
N TYR A 142 -9.31 -16.33 -0.76
CA TYR A 142 -9.82 -15.93 0.56
C TYR A 142 -8.75 -15.68 1.64
N ARG A 143 -7.49 -15.48 1.25
CA ARG A 143 -6.38 -15.26 2.17
C ARG A 143 -5.52 -14.10 1.67
N ILE A 144 -5.72 -12.93 2.27
CA ILE A 144 -5.01 -11.70 1.92
C ILE A 144 -3.50 -11.87 2.08
N HIS A 145 -3.03 -12.41 3.22
CA HIS A 145 -1.60 -12.71 3.44
C HIS A 145 -1.35 -14.22 3.38
N ALA A 146 -0.81 -14.72 2.26
CA ALA A 146 -0.66 -16.14 1.98
C ALA A 146 0.62 -16.79 2.54
N GLY A 147 1.58 -16.00 3.03
CA GLY A 147 2.72 -16.48 3.81
C GLY A 147 4.07 -15.91 3.40
N LYS A 148 4.28 -15.57 2.12
CA LYS A 148 5.47 -14.85 1.65
C LYS A 148 5.27 -13.34 1.79
N THR A 149 6.31 -12.63 2.24
CA THR A 149 6.37 -11.18 2.37
C THR A 149 7.36 -10.59 1.37
N VAL A 150 6.97 -9.51 0.69
CA VAL A 150 7.83 -8.76 -0.24
C VAL A 150 8.45 -7.59 0.53
N PRO A 151 9.73 -7.65 0.90
CA PRO A 151 10.37 -6.56 1.61
C PRO A 151 10.44 -5.30 0.75
N ILE A 152 10.53 -4.14 1.39
CA ILE A 152 10.75 -2.83 0.74
C ILE A 152 12.08 -2.19 1.16
N VAL A 153 12.93 -2.99 1.80
CA VAL A 153 14.30 -2.68 2.21
C VAL A 153 15.19 -3.88 1.94
N LYS A 154 16.49 -3.62 1.75
CA LYS A 154 17.51 -4.67 1.64
C LYS A 154 17.64 -5.50 2.93
N GLY A 155 18.19 -6.71 2.80
CA GLY A 155 18.50 -7.60 3.92
C GLY A 155 17.41 -8.61 4.30
N GLY A 156 16.37 -8.75 3.47
CA GLY A 156 15.34 -9.78 3.62
C GLY A 156 15.81 -11.19 3.24
N GLU A 157 14.90 -12.16 3.33
CA GLU A 157 15.17 -13.56 2.96
C GLU A 157 15.28 -13.73 1.44
N ALA A 158 16.17 -14.64 1.01
CA ALA A 158 16.37 -14.98 -0.40
C ALA A 158 15.33 -15.98 -0.95
N ILE A 159 14.11 -15.95 -0.40
CA ILE A 159 12.97 -16.72 -0.94
C ILE A 159 12.65 -16.19 -2.33
N THR A 160 12.32 -17.07 -3.27
CA THR A 160 11.93 -16.70 -4.63
C THR A 160 10.42 -16.63 -4.81
N MET A 161 9.99 -15.77 -5.73
CA MET A 161 8.65 -15.84 -6.30
C MET A 161 8.53 -17.08 -7.20
N GLU A 162 7.39 -17.76 -7.14
CA GLU A 162 7.11 -18.98 -7.89
C GLU A 162 6.03 -18.73 -8.96
N GLU A 163 6.03 -19.58 -9.99
CA GLU A 163 5.00 -19.54 -11.03
C GLU A 163 3.59 -19.68 -10.43
N ASN A 164 2.64 -18.89 -10.94
CA ASN A 164 1.23 -18.87 -10.53
C ASN A 164 0.95 -18.31 -9.11
N GLU A 165 1.94 -17.73 -8.44
CA GLU A 165 1.68 -16.92 -7.24
C GLU A 165 1.08 -15.56 -7.61
N PHE A 166 0.29 -14.99 -6.69
CA PHE A 166 -0.30 -13.66 -6.82
C PHE A 166 0.21 -12.80 -5.67
N TYR A 167 0.57 -11.54 -5.94
CA TYR A 167 1.20 -10.67 -4.96
C TYR A 167 0.56 -9.28 -4.95
N ALA A 168 0.42 -8.71 -3.76
CA ALA A 168 0.35 -7.27 -3.55
C ALA A 168 1.78 -6.73 -3.50
N ILE A 169 2.10 -5.82 -4.42
CA ILE A 169 3.34 -5.04 -4.40
C ILE A 169 2.99 -3.65 -3.93
N GLU A 170 3.33 -3.36 -2.68
CA GLU A 170 3.04 -2.11 -2.00
C GLU A 170 4.31 -1.58 -1.34
N THR A 171 4.45 -0.25 -1.33
CA THR A 171 5.59 0.42 -0.72
C THR A 171 5.12 1.62 0.08
N PHE A 172 5.88 1.95 1.13
CA PHE A 172 5.52 2.98 2.08
C PHE A 172 6.72 3.89 2.33
N GLY A 173 6.61 5.14 1.88
CA GLY A 173 7.60 6.19 2.13
C GLY A 173 7.23 7.03 3.35
N SER A 174 8.22 7.41 4.15
CA SER A 174 8.05 8.22 5.35
C SER A 174 9.13 9.29 5.46
N THR A 175 8.74 10.45 5.97
CA THR A 175 9.67 11.50 6.44
C THR A 175 10.05 11.34 7.92
N GLY A 176 9.51 10.32 8.59
CA GLY A 176 9.75 9.99 9.99
C GLY A 176 10.91 9.01 10.19
N LYS A 177 10.69 8.02 11.08
CA LYS A 177 11.71 7.02 11.44
C LYS A 177 11.80 5.85 10.44
N GLY A 178 10.89 5.76 9.47
CA GLY A 178 10.79 4.62 8.56
C GLY A 178 10.56 3.30 9.32
N TYR A 179 9.65 3.32 10.31
CA TYR A 179 9.24 2.18 11.14
C TYR A 179 7.83 2.42 11.70
#